data_AF-A0A1X7VE26-F1
#
_entry.id   AF-A0A1X7VE26-F1
#
_cell.length_a   1.000
_cell.length_b   1.000
_cell.length_c   1.000
_cell.angle_alpha   90.00
_cell.angle_beta   90.00
_cell.angle_gamma   90.00
#
_symmetry.space_group_name_H-M   'P 1'
#
loop_
_entity.id
_entity.type
_entity.pdbx_description
1 polymer ?
#
loop_
_entity_poly.entity_id
_entity_poly.type
_entity_poly.pdbx_seq_one_letter_code
_entity_poly.pdbx_strand_id
1 'polypeptide(L)'
;MTRNHLLKIYEMCKSKVAESLSNATFCAITTNLCKSRSTQSFLSVTAHYINTENFTSKSCVLETVHLTTNHTGENIALELQRVTKEWNTHDKVAFAVTDSASNMNVAIRMTKWNHLPCLAHTLNLIVQGAIASDVNLSGLQTQCRTIVAYFHRCVKASDRLVNIQKQLNIPQNKLIQEVETRWNSTFYMFQKYIEQHNAIITTLCLLDRKDLCLNNTVA
;
A
#
# COMPACT_ATOMS: atom_id res chain seq x y z
N MET A 1 -17.42 16.31 -22.98
CA MET A 1 -17.86 16.67 -21.61
C MET A 1 -17.25 18.05 -21.28
N THR A 2 -18.05 19.12 -21.17
CA THR A 2 -17.52 20.48 -20.95
C THR A 2 -17.17 20.68 -19.46
N ARG A 3 -16.18 21.53 -19.15
CA ARG A 3 -15.71 21.83 -17.77
C ARG A 3 -16.85 22.14 -16.80
N ASN A 4 -17.86 22.88 -17.25
CA ASN A 4 -19.03 23.24 -16.45
C ASN A 4 -19.91 22.03 -16.09
N HIS A 5 -19.95 21.01 -16.95
CA HIS A 5 -20.71 19.80 -16.68
C HIS A 5 -20.05 18.94 -15.60
N LEU A 6 -18.71 18.85 -15.61
CA LEU A 6 -17.95 18.17 -14.55
C LEU A 6 -18.12 18.84 -13.19
N LEU A 7 -18.08 20.17 -13.12
CA LEU A 7 -18.32 20.91 -11.89
C LEU A 7 -19.74 20.66 -11.35
N LYS A 8 -20.76 20.66 -12.22
CA LYS A 8 -22.14 20.34 -11.81
C LYS A 8 -22.26 18.92 -11.26
N ILE A 9 -21.67 17.92 -11.93
CA ILE A 9 -21.68 16.53 -11.45
C ILE A 9 -20.97 16.45 -10.09
N TYR A 10 -19.84 17.12 -9.94
CA TYR A 10 -19.10 17.17 -8.68
C TYR A 10 -19.96 17.73 -7.54
N GLU A 11 -20.58 18.90 -7.71
CA GLU A 11 -21.44 19.52 -6.69
C GLU A 11 -22.66 18.65 -6.35
N MET A 12 -23.24 17.99 -7.36
CA MET A 12 -24.33 17.03 -7.14
C MET A 12 -23.87 15.82 -6.31
N CYS A 13 -22.70 15.24 -6.63
CA CYS A 13 -22.13 14.14 -5.87
C CYS A 13 -21.76 14.57 -4.44
N LYS A 14 -21.14 15.75 -4.28
CA LYS A 14 -20.77 16.31 -2.99
C LYS A 14 -22.00 16.48 -2.09
N SER A 15 -23.06 17.09 -2.63
CA SER A 15 -24.34 17.26 -1.91
C SER A 15 -24.93 15.93 -1.45
N LYS A 16 -24.97 14.91 -2.31
CA LYS A 16 -25.47 13.57 -1.95
C LYS A 16 -24.64 12.89 -0.85
N VAL A 17 -23.32 13.03 -0.91
CA VAL A 17 -22.44 12.47 0.12
C VAL A 17 -22.63 13.23 1.45
N ALA A 18 -22.78 14.55 1.41
CA ALA A 18 -23.01 15.37 2.59
C ALA A 18 -24.36 15.05 3.26
N GLU A 19 -25.43 14.88 2.48
CA GLU A 19 -26.74 14.42 2.96
C GLU A 19 -26.65 13.02 3.57
N SER A 20 -25.97 12.08 2.90
CA SER A 20 -25.82 10.73 3.44
C SER A 20 -25.00 10.71 4.75
N LEU A 21 -24.02 11.62 4.92
CA LEU A 21 -23.23 11.78 6.14
C LEU A 21 -23.96 12.53 7.26
N SER A 22 -24.92 13.41 6.93
CA SER A 22 -25.66 14.16 7.95
C SER A 22 -26.51 13.21 8.81
N ASN A 23 -27.03 12.14 8.21
CA ASN A 23 -27.79 11.08 8.88
C ASN A 23 -26.93 10.18 9.78
N ALA A 24 -25.60 10.21 9.66
CA ALA A 24 -24.72 9.43 10.53
C ALA A 24 -24.58 10.10 11.91
N THR A 25 -24.76 9.33 12.98
CA THR A 25 -24.49 9.80 14.36
C THR A 25 -22.99 9.93 14.62
N PHE A 26 -22.22 8.92 14.20
CA PHE A 26 -20.77 8.87 14.30
C PHE A 26 -20.17 8.36 13.00
N CYS A 27 -18.90 8.69 12.76
CA CYS A 27 -18.10 8.10 11.71
C CYS A 27 -16.71 7.72 12.22
N ALA A 28 -16.08 6.76 11.56
CA ALA A 28 -14.64 6.58 11.59
C ALA A 28 -14.05 7.23 10.34
N ILE A 29 -12.82 7.71 10.42
CA ILE A 29 -12.06 8.14 9.25
C ILE A 29 -10.90 7.20 9.01
N THR A 30 -10.60 6.90 7.75
CA THR A 30 -9.28 6.38 7.36
C THR A 30 -8.52 7.48 6.63
N THR A 31 -7.22 7.54 6.85
CA THR A 31 -6.36 8.43 6.06
C THR A 31 -5.13 7.70 5.55
N ASN A 32 -4.74 8.07 4.33
CA ASN A 32 -3.58 7.54 3.65
C ASN A 32 -2.79 8.70 3.06
N LEU A 33 -1.51 8.77 3.40
CA LEU A 33 -0.58 9.73 2.82
C LEU A 33 0.29 9.02 1.79
N CYS A 34 0.22 9.46 0.54
CA CYS A 34 0.97 8.83 -0.55
C CYS A 34 1.74 9.87 -1.37
N LYS A 35 2.79 9.41 -2.04
CA LYS A 35 3.55 10.20 -3.02
C LYS A 35 3.24 9.72 -4.42
N SER A 36 2.95 10.65 -5.32
CA SER A 36 2.82 10.37 -6.75
C SER A 36 4.18 10.06 -7.38
N ARG A 37 4.16 9.58 -8.63
CA ARG A 37 5.37 9.40 -9.45
C ARG A 37 6.08 10.72 -9.76
N SER A 38 5.35 11.83 -9.75
CA SER A 38 5.87 13.20 -9.87
C SER A 38 6.32 13.79 -8.51
N THR A 39 6.51 12.94 -7.50
CA THR A 39 6.94 13.30 -6.13
C THR A 39 6.04 14.30 -5.41
N GLN A 40 4.78 14.44 -5.85
CA GLN A 40 3.77 15.24 -5.17
C GLN A 40 3.10 14.41 -4.10
N SER A 41 2.71 15.03 -3.00
CA SER A 41 2.19 14.31 -1.85
C SER A 41 0.71 14.55 -1.68
N PHE A 42 -0.03 13.49 -1.40
CA PHE A 42 -1.48 13.52 -1.28
C PHE A 42 -1.93 12.90 0.03
N LEU A 43 -2.88 13.54 0.69
CA LEU A 43 -3.57 13.06 1.87
C LEU A 43 -5.02 12.77 1.50
N SER A 44 -5.38 11.49 1.44
CA SER A 44 -6.78 11.09 1.27
C SER A 44 -7.45 10.92 2.61
N VAL A 45 -8.67 11.43 2.74
CA VAL A 45 -9.54 11.27 3.92
C VAL A 45 -10.82 10.60 3.49
N THR A 46 -11.13 9.45 4.08
CA THR A 46 -12.35 8.69 3.80
C THR A 46 -13.14 8.55 5.08
N ALA A 47 -14.43 8.90 5.06
CA ALA A 47 -15.35 8.65 6.16
C ALA A 47 -16.04 7.30 5.99
N HIS A 48 -16.19 6.57 7.09
CA HIS A 48 -16.86 5.29 7.22
C HIS A 48 -17.92 5.41 8.29
N TYR A 49 -19.16 5.03 7.98
CA TYR A 49 -20.29 5.15 8.90
C TYR A 49 -21.33 4.09 8.60
N ILE A 50 -22.22 3.87 9.56
CA ILE A 50 -23.38 3.00 9.40
C ILE A 50 -24.57 3.90 9.06
N ASN A 51 -25.23 3.62 7.93
CA ASN A 51 -26.52 4.23 7.64
C ASN A 51 -27.57 3.60 8.58
N THR A 52 -28.20 4.42 9.41
CA THR A 52 -29.13 3.97 10.45
C THR A 52 -30.48 3.51 9.93
N GLU A 53 -30.86 3.90 8.70
CA GLU A 53 -32.15 3.52 8.11
C GLU A 53 -32.15 2.06 7.63
N ASN A 54 -31.02 1.59 7.11
CA ASN A 54 -30.90 0.25 6.51
C ASN A 54 -29.78 -0.61 7.12
N PHE A 55 -29.11 -0.11 8.16
CA PHE A 55 -28.01 -0.78 8.85
C PHE A 55 -26.86 -1.22 7.93
N THR A 56 -26.59 -0.45 6.86
CA THR A 56 -25.50 -0.75 5.92
C THR A 56 -24.27 0.10 6.19
N SER A 57 -23.09 -0.51 6.08
CA SER A 57 -21.83 0.21 6.10
C SER A 57 -21.66 1.02 4.82
N LYS A 58 -21.32 2.30 4.97
CA LYS A 58 -21.03 3.23 3.89
C LYS A 58 -19.61 3.76 4.04
N SER A 59 -18.99 4.05 2.91
CA SER A 59 -17.65 4.65 2.84
C SER A 59 -17.64 5.69 1.74
N CYS A 60 -17.16 6.89 2.04
CA CYS A 60 -17.05 7.97 1.07
C CYS A 60 -15.72 8.70 1.24
N VAL A 61 -15.02 8.89 0.13
CA VAL A 61 -13.84 9.75 0.10
C VAL A 61 -14.34 11.19 0.23
N LEU A 62 -13.93 11.86 1.30
CA LEU A 62 -14.28 13.26 1.55
C LEU A 62 -13.42 14.17 0.68
N GLU A 63 -12.10 13.94 0.71
CA GLU A 63 -11.15 14.73 -0.05
C GLU A 63 -9.85 13.95 -0.27
N THR A 64 -9.17 14.25 -1.37
CA THR A 64 -7.75 13.91 -1.56
C THR A 64 -6.99 15.22 -1.74
N VAL A 65 -6.36 15.65 -0.65
CA VAL A 65 -5.68 16.93 -0.54
C VAL A 65 -4.29 16.82 -1.15
N HIS A 66 -3.91 17.73 -2.04
CA HIS A 66 -2.51 17.89 -2.44
C HIS A 66 -1.78 18.69 -1.35
N LEU A 67 -0.86 18.04 -0.64
CA LEU A 67 -0.06 18.69 0.40
C LEU A 67 1.10 19.45 -0.24
N THR A 68 1.05 20.77 -0.15
CA THR A 68 2.11 21.68 -0.61
C THR A 68 3.03 22.14 0.52
N THR A 69 2.67 21.87 1.77
CA THR A 69 3.42 22.20 2.97
C THR A 69 4.22 21.00 3.48
N ASN A 70 5.14 21.26 4.42
CA ASN A 70 5.86 20.18 5.10
C ASN A 70 4.88 19.23 5.80
N HIS A 71 5.12 17.93 5.71
CA HIS A 71 4.26 16.91 6.32
C HIS A 71 4.49 16.76 7.83
N THR A 72 4.56 17.86 8.58
CA THR A 72 4.63 17.79 10.05
C THR A 72 3.29 17.32 10.62
N GLY A 73 3.30 16.82 11.85
CA GLY A 73 2.07 16.39 12.51
C GLY A 73 1.05 17.53 12.64
N GLU A 74 1.51 18.76 12.88
CA GLU A 74 0.64 19.94 12.99
C GLU A 74 -0.07 20.26 11.68
N ASN A 75 0.67 20.30 10.57
CA ASN A 75 0.10 20.61 9.25
C ASN A 75 -0.92 19.56 8.84
N ILE A 76 -0.66 18.28 9.13
CA ILE A 76 -1.60 17.21 8.79
C ILE A 76 -2.83 17.26 9.69
N ALA A 77 -2.69 17.58 10.99
CA ALA A 77 -3.84 17.80 11.87
C ALA A 77 -4.73 18.92 11.34
N LEU A 78 -4.15 20.04 10.90
CA LEU A 78 -4.89 21.16 10.32
C LEU A 78 -5.67 20.75 9.08
N GLU A 79 -5.06 20.00 8.16
CA GLU A 79 -5.77 19.51 6.96
C GLU A 79 -6.88 18.51 7.30
N LEU A 80 -6.64 17.56 8.20
CA LEU A 80 -7.68 16.62 8.66
C LEU A 80 -8.86 17.37 9.30
N GLN A 81 -8.58 18.37 10.13
CA GLN A 81 -9.62 19.20 10.74
C GLN A 81 -10.35 20.05 9.71
N ARG A 82 -9.64 20.63 8.74
CA ARG A 82 -10.25 21.41 7.65
C ARG A 82 -11.24 20.55 6.87
N VAL A 83 -10.79 19.39 6.39
CA VAL A 83 -11.64 18.45 5.62
C VAL A 83 -12.85 18.04 6.45
N THR A 84 -12.65 17.57 7.68
CA THR A 84 -13.78 17.10 8.51
C THR A 84 -14.76 18.22 8.89
N LYS A 85 -14.30 19.46 9.08
CA LYS A 85 -15.18 20.62 9.30
C LYS A 85 -15.97 20.99 8.05
N GLU A 86 -15.34 21.01 6.88
CA GLU A 86 -16.04 21.28 5.60
C GLU A 86 -17.19 20.30 5.35
N TRP A 87 -17.02 19.05 5.76
CA TRP A 87 -18.01 18.00 5.64
C TRP A 87 -18.96 17.87 6.85
N ASN A 88 -18.88 18.77 7.85
CA ASN A 88 -19.67 18.72 9.09
C ASN A 88 -19.57 17.36 9.83
N THR A 89 -18.39 16.75 9.79
CA THR A 89 -18.11 15.44 10.43
C THR A 89 -17.11 15.54 11.58
N HIS A 90 -16.49 16.71 11.80
CA HIS A 90 -15.43 16.90 12.80
C HIS A 90 -15.79 16.34 14.19
N ASP A 91 -16.97 16.69 14.71
CA ASP A 91 -17.44 16.25 16.02
C ASP A 91 -18.05 14.84 16.01
N LYS A 92 -18.24 14.26 14.82
CA LYS A 92 -18.75 12.89 14.62
C LYS A 92 -17.65 11.84 14.55
N VAL A 93 -16.39 12.25 14.38
CA VAL A 93 -15.26 11.32 14.25
C VAL A 93 -15.01 10.62 15.58
N ALA A 94 -15.42 9.35 15.68
CA ALA A 94 -15.17 8.50 16.83
C ALA A 94 -13.74 7.92 16.80
N PHE A 95 -13.27 7.51 15.62
CA PHE A 95 -11.95 6.90 15.41
C PHE A 95 -11.30 7.41 14.13
N ALA A 96 -9.98 7.59 14.18
CA ALA A 96 -9.15 7.79 13.02
C ALA A 96 -8.20 6.59 12.84
N VAL A 97 -8.22 5.99 11.65
CA VAL A 97 -7.41 4.85 11.28
C VAL A 97 -6.26 5.31 10.38
N THR A 98 -5.02 5.05 10.79
CA THR A 98 -3.82 5.48 10.05
C THR A 98 -2.76 4.38 10.02
N ASP A 99 -1.74 4.53 9.18
CA ASP A 99 -0.54 3.67 9.18
C ASP A 99 0.35 3.83 10.42
N SER A 100 -0.02 4.74 11.34
CA SER A 100 0.72 5.03 12.58
C SER A 100 2.14 5.56 12.36
N ALA A 101 2.41 6.17 11.20
CA ALA A 101 3.63 6.93 10.99
C ALA A 101 3.78 8.03 12.07
N SER A 102 5.01 8.42 12.40
CA SER A 102 5.30 9.36 13.51
C SER A 102 4.46 10.64 13.44
N ASN A 103 4.42 11.29 12.28
CA ASN A 103 3.66 12.52 12.07
C ASN A 103 2.14 12.27 12.09
N MET A 104 1.66 11.07 11.72
CA MET A 104 0.25 10.70 11.86
C MET A 104 -0.15 10.59 13.32
N ASN A 105 0.68 9.97 14.14
CA ASN A 105 0.38 9.83 15.57
C ASN A 105 0.30 11.20 16.26
N VAL A 106 1.20 12.13 15.89
CA VAL A 106 1.13 13.52 16.36
C VAL A 106 -0.16 14.18 15.86
N ALA A 107 -0.48 14.04 14.58
CA ALA A 107 -1.65 14.68 13.99
C ALA A 107 -2.97 14.24 14.66
N ILE A 108 -3.18 12.93 14.80
CA ILE A 108 -4.41 12.39 15.42
C ILE A 108 -4.50 12.78 16.91
N ARG A 109 -3.37 12.83 17.63
CA ARG A 109 -3.36 13.33 19.01
C ARG A 109 -3.81 14.80 19.09
N MET A 110 -3.42 15.63 18.14
CA MET A 110 -3.83 17.05 18.09
C MET A 110 -5.31 17.21 17.75
N THR A 111 -5.91 16.28 17.00
CA THR A 111 -7.36 16.32 16.72
C THR A 111 -8.20 15.84 17.90
N LYS A 112 -7.59 15.17 18.89
CA LYS A 112 -8.26 14.55 20.05
C LYS A 112 -9.22 13.41 19.69
N TRP A 113 -9.11 12.87 18.46
CA TRP A 113 -9.86 11.68 18.07
C TRP A 113 -9.18 10.42 18.63
N ASN A 114 -9.95 9.34 18.82
CA ASN A 114 -9.35 8.06 19.15
C ASN A 114 -8.55 7.55 17.94
N HIS A 115 -7.35 7.04 18.19
CA HIS A 115 -6.49 6.49 17.15
C HIS A 115 -6.61 4.97 17.12
N LEU A 116 -6.80 4.42 15.92
CA LEU A 116 -6.72 2.99 15.68
C LEU A 116 -5.64 2.71 14.62
N PRO A 117 -4.58 1.96 14.95
CA PRO A 117 -3.59 1.56 13.96
C PRO A 117 -4.20 0.71 12.84
N CYS A 118 -3.73 0.92 11.61
CA CYS A 118 -4.12 0.09 10.47
C CYS A 118 -3.65 -1.35 10.69
N LEU A 119 -4.59 -2.28 10.87
CA LEU A 119 -4.30 -3.69 11.10
C LEU A 119 -3.41 -4.30 10.00
N ALA A 120 -3.65 -3.96 8.74
CA ALA A 120 -2.84 -4.45 7.62
C ALA A 120 -1.38 -3.96 7.70
N HIS A 121 -1.16 -2.72 8.14
CA HIS A 121 0.19 -2.20 8.36
C HIS A 121 0.84 -2.87 9.58
N THR A 122 0.10 -3.05 10.67
CA THR A 122 0.58 -3.78 11.86
C THR A 122 1.00 -5.20 11.51
N LEU A 123 0.20 -5.94 10.74
CA LEU A 123 0.56 -7.27 10.26
C LEU A 123 1.81 -7.25 9.39
N ASN A 124 1.97 -6.23 8.54
CA ASN A 124 3.20 -6.06 7.76
C ASN A 124 4.42 -5.88 8.66
N LEU A 125 4.34 -5.02 9.68
CA LEU A 125 5.44 -4.83 10.63
C LEU A 125 5.79 -6.11 11.39
N ILE A 126 4.78 -6.88 11.82
CA ILE A 126 4.99 -8.16 12.49
C ILE A 126 5.74 -9.14 11.57
N VAL A 127 5.29 -9.30 10.32
CA VAL A 127 5.92 -10.22 9.36
C VAL A 127 7.34 -9.77 9.03
N GLN A 128 7.56 -8.48 8.75
CA GLN A 128 8.89 -7.95 8.46
C GLN A 128 9.84 -8.10 9.67
N GLY A 129 9.34 -7.85 10.89
CA GLY A 129 10.09 -8.06 12.12
C GLY A 129 10.46 -9.53 12.34
N ALA A 130 9.53 -10.46 12.09
CA ALA A 130 9.77 -11.88 12.18
C ALA A 130 10.85 -12.34 11.18
N ILE A 131 10.78 -11.90 9.92
CA ILE A 131 11.80 -12.21 8.91
C ILE A 131 13.16 -11.63 9.29
N ALA A 132 13.22 -10.38 9.73
CA ALA A 132 14.46 -9.73 10.12
C ALA A 132 15.11 -10.37 11.37
N SER A 133 14.32 -11.00 12.25
CA SER A 133 14.81 -11.68 13.44
C SER A 133 15.54 -13.01 13.15
N ASP A 134 15.29 -13.62 11.99
CA ASP A 134 15.98 -14.82 11.53
C ASP A 134 17.00 -14.44 10.45
N VAL A 135 18.29 -14.50 10.81
CA VAL A 135 19.40 -14.12 9.93
C VAL A 135 19.42 -14.94 8.63
N ASN A 136 19.07 -16.23 8.68
CA ASN A 136 19.06 -17.10 7.52
C ASN A 136 17.90 -16.74 6.59
N LEU A 137 16.71 -16.52 7.16
CA LEU A 137 15.52 -16.13 6.38
C LEU A 137 15.69 -14.74 5.76
N SER A 138 16.25 -13.79 6.52
CA SER A 138 16.57 -12.44 6.02
C SER A 138 17.62 -12.46 4.90
N GLY A 139 18.65 -13.30 5.05
CA GLY A 139 19.66 -13.55 4.00
C GLY A 139 19.02 -14.10 2.72
N LEU A 140 18.18 -15.13 2.86
CA LEU A 140 17.45 -15.75 1.75
C LEU A 140 16.50 -14.76 1.06
N GLN A 141 15.76 -13.95 1.83
CA GLN A 141 14.91 -12.89 1.31
C GLN A 141 15.72 -11.93 0.44
N THR A 142 16.87 -11.47 0.95
CA THR A 142 17.76 -10.53 0.24
C THR A 142 18.30 -11.12 -1.07
N GLN A 143 18.72 -12.39 -1.06
CA GLN A 143 19.20 -13.06 -2.26
C GLN A 143 18.09 -13.24 -3.31
N CYS A 144 16.91 -13.71 -2.90
CA CYS A 144 15.75 -13.83 -3.77
C CYS A 144 15.35 -12.47 -4.38
N ARG A 145 15.29 -11.41 -3.58
CA ARG A 145 15.04 -10.04 -4.08
C ARG A 145 16.04 -9.64 -5.16
N THR A 146 17.32 -9.95 -4.95
CA THR A 146 18.41 -9.63 -5.88
C THR A 146 18.25 -10.37 -7.21
N ILE A 147 17.94 -11.67 -7.17
CA ILE A 147 17.69 -12.48 -8.36
C ILE A 147 16.49 -11.94 -9.14
N VAL A 148 15.37 -11.72 -8.44
CA VAL A 148 14.13 -11.22 -9.08
C VAL A 148 14.37 -9.84 -9.71
N ALA A 149 15.06 -8.94 -9.00
CA ALA A 149 15.40 -7.62 -9.52
C ALA A 149 16.31 -7.69 -10.76
N TYR A 150 17.24 -8.65 -10.81
CA TYR A 150 18.09 -8.87 -12.00
C TYR A 150 17.25 -9.21 -13.24
N PHE A 151 16.30 -10.14 -13.12
CA PHE A 151 15.41 -10.49 -14.23
C PHE A 151 14.54 -9.31 -14.67
N HIS A 152 14.00 -8.52 -13.74
CA HIS A 152 13.19 -7.33 -14.08
C HIS A 152 14.01 -6.22 -14.77
N ARG A 153 15.30 -6.08 -14.44
CA ARG A 153 16.17 -5.03 -15.02
C ARG A 153 16.82 -5.44 -16.34
N CYS A 154 17.03 -6.74 -16.57
CA CYS A 154 17.74 -7.24 -17.74
C CYS A 154 16.78 -7.92 -18.74
N VAL A 155 16.49 -7.22 -19.85
CA VAL A 155 15.64 -7.75 -20.94
C VAL A 155 16.16 -9.09 -21.46
N LYS A 156 17.47 -9.19 -21.72
CA LYS A 156 18.11 -10.43 -22.20
C LYS A 156 17.89 -11.60 -21.23
N ALA A 157 17.99 -11.36 -19.92
CA ALA A 157 17.79 -12.40 -18.92
C ALA A 157 16.31 -12.83 -18.83
N SER A 158 15.38 -11.86 -18.90
CA SER A 158 13.95 -12.13 -18.96
C SER A 158 13.56 -12.95 -20.19
N ASP A 159 14.04 -12.57 -21.37
CA ASP A 159 13.76 -13.31 -22.62
C ASP A 159 14.35 -14.71 -22.58
N ARG A 160 15.57 -14.85 -22.02
CA ARG A 160 16.19 -16.17 -21.83
C ARG A 160 15.37 -17.03 -20.87
N LEU A 161 14.90 -16.47 -19.76
CA LEU A 161 14.05 -17.18 -18.80
C LEU A 161 12.78 -17.71 -19.46
N VAL A 162 12.09 -16.91 -20.27
CA VAL A 162 10.90 -17.34 -21.02
C VAL A 162 11.21 -18.50 -21.95
N ASN A 163 12.36 -18.48 -22.64
CA ASN A 163 12.76 -19.56 -23.52
C ASN A 163 13.06 -20.85 -22.75
N ILE A 164 13.75 -20.76 -21.61
CA ILE A 164 14.02 -21.92 -20.75
C ILE A 164 12.72 -22.48 -20.16
N GLN A 165 11.78 -21.62 -19.72
CA GLN A 165 10.47 -22.06 -19.24
C GLN A 165 9.71 -22.88 -20.30
N LYS A 166 9.76 -22.47 -21.57
CA LYS A 166 9.19 -23.23 -22.70
C LYS A 166 9.89 -24.58 -22.90
N GLN A 167 11.23 -24.62 -22.84
CA GLN A 167 12.01 -25.85 -23.00
C GLN A 167 11.74 -26.86 -21.87
N LEU A 168 11.51 -26.36 -20.65
CA LEU A 168 11.16 -27.18 -19.48
C LEU A 168 9.67 -27.53 -19.42
N ASN A 169 8.87 -27.07 -20.39
CA ASN A 169 7.42 -27.26 -20.44
C ASN A 169 6.69 -26.80 -19.16
N ILE A 170 7.10 -25.65 -18.60
CA ILE A 170 6.46 -25.02 -17.44
C ILE A 170 5.78 -23.69 -17.83
N PRO A 171 4.79 -23.21 -17.05
CA PRO A 171 4.16 -21.91 -17.29
C PRO A 171 5.18 -20.77 -17.32
N GLN A 172 5.08 -19.89 -18.32
CA GLN A 172 6.01 -18.77 -18.52
C GLN A 172 5.67 -17.58 -17.62
N ASN A 173 5.62 -17.83 -16.32
CA ASN A 173 5.28 -16.81 -15.33
C ASN A 173 6.44 -15.84 -15.12
N LYS A 174 6.12 -14.54 -15.02
CA LYS A 174 7.07 -13.55 -14.54
C LYS A 174 7.34 -13.74 -13.05
N LEU A 175 8.55 -13.42 -12.62
CA LEU A 175 8.91 -13.41 -11.21
C LEU A 175 8.23 -12.25 -10.48
N ILE A 176 7.82 -12.50 -9.23
CA ILE A 176 7.12 -11.51 -8.40
C ILE A 176 8.15 -10.76 -7.57
N GLN A 177 8.23 -9.45 -7.76
CA GLN A 177 9.05 -8.56 -6.93
C GLN A 177 8.35 -8.32 -5.59
N GLU A 178 9.09 -8.48 -4.50
CA GLU A 178 8.63 -8.11 -3.15
C GLU A 178 8.25 -6.62 -3.07
N VAL A 179 7.19 -6.32 -2.30
CA VAL A 179 6.74 -4.97 -1.98
C VAL A 179 6.75 -4.84 -0.45
N GLU A 180 7.71 -4.08 0.08
CA GLU A 180 7.99 -3.96 1.52
C GLU A 180 6.76 -3.55 2.38
N THR A 181 5.82 -2.79 1.80
CA THR A 181 4.59 -2.35 2.48
C THR A 181 3.45 -3.36 2.44
N ARG A 182 3.66 -4.55 1.84
CA ARG A 182 2.65 -5.61 1.71
C ARG A 182 3.19 -6.91 2.30
N TRP A 183 2.58 -7.33 3.40
CA TRP A 183 3.05 -8.43 4.25
C TRP A 183 3.16 -9.78 3.53
N ASN A 184 2.28 -10.01 2.56
CA ASN A 184 2.23 -11.24 1.79
C ASN A 184 3.17 -11.26 0.58
N SER A 185 3.83 -10.14 0.26
CA SER A 185 4.64 -10.05 -0.97
C SER A 185 5.90 -10.92 -0.92
N THR A 186 6.53 -11.07 0.24
CA THR A 186 7.67 -11.99 0.43
C THR A 186 7.26 -13.44 0.19
N PHE A 187 6.10 -13.86 0.71
CA PHE A 187 5.55 -15.19 0.47
C PHE A 187 5.35 -15.46 -1.02
N TYR A 188 4.70 -14.54 -1.74
CA TYR A 188 4.47 -14.70 -3.18
C TYR A 188 5.76 -14.68 -4.00
N MET A 189 6.77 -13.89 -3.60
CA MET A 189 8.09 -13.92 -4.23
C MET A 189 8.72 -15.30 -4.09
N PHE A 190 8.75 -15.87 -2.88
CA PHE A 190 9.30 -17.20 -2.64
C PHE A 190 8.51 -18.29 -3.35
N GLN A 191 7.18 -18.27 -3.26
CA GLN A 191 6.33 -19.23 -3.97
C GLN A 191 6.61 -19.21 -5.47
N LYS A 192 6.64 -18.02 -6.08
CA LYS A 192 6.93 -17.88 -7.51
C LYS A 192 8.35 -18.30 -7.86
N TYR A 193 9.33 -18.01 -7.01
CA TYR A 193 10.70 -18.44 -7.19
C TYR A 193 10.79 -19.96 -7.21
N ILE A 194 10.18 -20.65 -6.25
CA ILE A 194 10.18 -22.11 -6.15
C ILE A 194 9.54 -22.74 -7.39
N GLU A 195 8.38 -22.24 -7.81
CA GLU A 195 7.70 -22.70 -9.04
C GLU A 195 8.60 -22.58 -10.29
N GLN A 196 9.51 -21.61 -10.31
CA GLN A 196 10.36 -21.30 -11.46
C GLN A 196 11.83 -21.67 -11.24
N HIS A 197 12.14 -22.37 -10.15
CA HIS A 197 13.50 -22.56 -9.65
C HIS A 197 14.44 -23.14 -10.72
N ASN A 198 14.04 -24.24 -11.36
CA ASN A 198 14.85 -24.90 -12.39
C ASN A 198 15.12 -23.99 -13.58
N ALA A 199 14.13 -23.20 -14.02
CA ALA A 199 14.29 -22.27 -15.12
C ALA A 199 15.19 -21.08 -14.74
N ILE A 200 15.06 -20.58 -13.51
CA ILE A 200 15.91 -19.51 -12.96
C ILE A 200 17.36 -19.96 -12.93
N ILE A 201 17.68 -21.08 -12.27
CA ILE A 201 19.05 -21.58 -12.11
C ILE A 201 19.68 -21.89 -13.47
N THR A 202 18.95 -22.56 -14.35
CA THR A 202 19.42 -22.86 -15.71
C THR A 202 19.75 -21.57 -16.47
N THR A 203 18.88 -20.55 -16.36
CA THR A 203 19.10 -19.26 -17.01
C THR A 203 20.32 -18.53 -16.43
N LEU A 204 20.47 -18.48 -15.11
CA LEU A 204 21.62 -17.86 -14.45
C LEU A 204 22.93 -18.54 -14.85
N CYS A 205 22.98 -19.88 -14.87
CA CYS A 205 24.14 -20.64 -15.30
C CYS A 205 24.51 -20.39 -16.77
N LEU A 206 23.52 -20.31 -17.67
CA LEU A 206 23.74 -20.06 -19.10
C LEU A 206 24.18 -18.62 -19.40
N LEU A 207 23.90 -17.68 -18.50
CA LEU A 207 24.31 -16.29 -18.60
C LEU A 207 25.59 -15.98 -17.80
N ASP A 208 26.27 -17.01 -17.29
CA ASP A 208 27.46 -16.91 -16.45
C ASP A 208 27.25 -16.03 -15.20
N ARG A 209 26.03 -16.09 -14.63
CA ARG A 209 25.61 -15.37 -13.41
C ARG A 209 25.43 -16.29 -12.21
N LYS A 210 26.37 -17.22 -12.04
CA LYS A 210 26.37 -18.16 -10.90
C LYS A 210 26.53 -17.46 -9.55
N ASP A 211 27.09 -16.24 -9.55
CA ASP A 211 27.17 -15.34 -8.40
C ASP A 211 25.79 -15.02 -7.79
N LEU A 212 24.72 -15.08 -8.59
CA LEU A 212 23.36 -14.84 -8.14
C LEU A 212 22.61 -16.10 -7.72
N CYS A 213 23.15 -17.29 -7.94
CA CYS A 213 22.46 -18.51 -7.51
C CYS A 213 22.31 -18.52 -5.99
N LEU A 214 21.18 -19.08 -5.51
CA LEU A 214 21.05 -19.36 -4.09
C LEU A 214 22.10 -20.41 -3.73
N ASN A 215 23.14 -19.99 -3.03
CA ASN A 215 24.14 -20.92 -2.52
C ASN A 215 23.51 -21.72 -1.38
N ASN A 216 23.55 -23.06 -1.48
CA ASN A 216 23.42 -23.92 -0.31
C ASN A 216 24.68 -23.76 0.55
N THR A 217 24.84 -22.64 1.22
CA THR A 217 25.74 -22.50 2.37
C THR A 217 24.88 -22.40 3.61
N VAL A 218 24.31 -23.55 3.98
CA VAL A 218 23.98 -23.85 5.37
C VAL A 218 24.94 -24.98 5.74
N ALA A 219 25.90 -24.65 6.59
CA ALA A 219 26.71 -25.61 7.32
C ALA A 219 25.84 -26.37 8.34
#